data_AF-A0A3C0FWS8-F1
#
_entry.id   AF-A0A3C0FWS8-F1
#
_cell.length_a   1.000
_cell.length_b   1.000
_cell.length_c   1.000
_cell.angle_alpha   90.00
_cell.angle_beta   90.00
_cell.angle_gamma   90.00
#
_symmetry.space_group_name_H-M   'P 1'
#
loop_
_entity.id
_entity.type
_entity.pdbx_description
1 polymer ?
#
loop_
_entity_poly.entity_id
_entity_poly.type
_entity_poly.pdbx_seq_one_letter_code
_entity_poly.pdbx_strand_id
1 'polypeptide(L)' 'VGGLTSREALAILRGLKGIDFVGADVVEVAPQYDATTNTAQVAAQVLFEELCLVVDAMKRRNGEA' A
#
# COMPACT_ATOMS: atom_id res chain seq x y z
N VAL A 1 19.52 3.10 12.78
CA VAL A 1 18.52 2.41 11.92
C VAL A 1 18.50 3.14 10.58
N GLY A 2 18.40 2.41 9.45
CA GLY A 2 18.49 2.96 8.09
C GLY A 2 17.46 2.33 7.13
N GLY A 3 16.20 2.23 7.57
CA GLY A 3 15.09 1.75 6.74
C GLY A 3 14.45 2.86 5.91
N LEU A 4 13.48 2.49 5.07
CA LEU A 4 12.70 3.43 4.27
C LEU A 4 11.82 4.32 5.16
N THR A 5 11.67 5.56 4.76
CA THR A 5 10.61 6.44 5.27
C THR A 5 9.26 6.07 4.68
N SER A 6 8.16 6.37 5.37
CA SER A 6 6.80 6.12 4.85
C SER A 6 6.56 6.79 3.49
N ARG A 7 7.16 7.96 3.26
CA ARG A 7 7.11 8.69 1.99
C ARG A 7 7.75 7.88 0.86
N GLU A 8 8.88 7.23 1.10
CA GLU A 8 9.58 6.42 0.11
C GLU A 8 8.81 5.14 -0.20
N ALA A 9 8.25 4.49 0.82
CA ALA A 9 7.38 3.32 0.63
C ALA A 9 6.16 3.64 -0.25
N LEU A 10 5.46 4.75 0.02
CA LEU A 10 4.33 5.20 -0.79
C LEU A 10 4.75 5.59 -2.22
N ALA A 11 5.93 6.19 -2.40
CA ALA A 11 6.46 6.52 -3.72
C ALA A 11 6.73 5.26 -4.56
N ILE A 12 7.24 4.20 -3.94
CA ILE A 12 7.43 2.90 -4.59
C ILE A 12 6.08 2.35 -5.05
N LEU A 13 5.09 2.25 -4.16
CA LEU A 13 3.75 1.72 -4.51
C LEU A 13 3.12 2.50 -5.66
N ARG A 14 3.15 3.83 -5.62
CA ARG A 14 2.64 4.67 -6.72
C ARG A 14 3.35 4.44 -8.04
N GLY A 15 4.65 4.17 -7.98
CA GLY A 15 5.46 3.83 -9.15
C GLY A 15 5.07 2.49 -9.81
N LEU A 16 4.34 1.62 -9.11
CA LEU A 16 3.86 0.34 -9.63
C LEU A 16 2.58 0.45 -10.46
N LYS A 17 2.01 1.66 -10.62
CA LYS A 17 0.83 1.89 -11.44
C LYS A 17 1.02 1.32 -12.86
N GLY A 18 0.03 0.58 -13.34
CA GLY A 18 0.06 -0.05 -14.67
C GLY A 18 0.40 -1.55 -14.63
N ILE A 19 0.90 -2.07 -13.51
CA ILE A 19 1.02 -3.52 -13.29
C ILE A 19 -0.38 -4.14 -13.16
N ASP A 20 -0.53 -5.38 -13.62
CA ASP A 20 -1.75 -6.17 -13.43
C ASP A 20 -1.83 -6.74 -12.01
N PHE A 21 -2.22 -5.90 -11.05
CA PHE A 21 -2.40 -6.29 -9.64
C PHE A 21 -3.59 -7.24 -9.47
N VAL A 22 -3.32 -8.43 -8.94
CA VAL A 22 -4.35 -9.45 -8.60
C VAL A 22 -4.74 -9.45 -7.12
N GLY A 23 -3.94 -8.81 -6.27
CA GLY A 23 -4.15 -8.69 -4.82
C GLY A 23 -2.92 -8.10 -4.12
N ALA A 24 -3.06 -7.76 -2.85
CA ALA A 24 -2.01 -7.25 -1.98
C ALA A 24 -2.35 -7.51 -0.50
N ASP A 25 -1.34 -7.48 0.38
CA ASP A 25 -1.49 -7.60 1.82
C ASP A 25 -0.56 -6.65 2.58
N VAL A 26 -1.00 -6.23 3.78
CA VAL A 26 -0.19 -5.45 4.72
C VAL A 26 -0.07 -6.25 6.01
N VAL A 27 1.13 -6.73 6.29
CA VAL A 27 1.45 -7.62 7.42
C VAL A 27 2.35 -6.94 8.46
N GLU A 28 2.61 -7.61 9.57
CA GLU A 28 3.54 -7.18 10.63
C GLU A 28 3.15 -5.89 11.37
N VAL A 29 1.86 -5.53 11.38
CA VAL A 29 1.35 -4.51 12.29
C VAL A 29 1.16 -5.13 13.67
N ALA A 30 1.92 -4.65 14.66
CA ALA A 30 1.89 -5.15 16.03
C ALA A 30 1.49 -4.03 17.02
N PRO A 31 0.18 -3.78 17.23
CA PRO A 31 -0.31 -2.66 18.04
C PRO A 31 0.26 -2.63 19.46
N GLN A 32 0.53 -3.79 20.06
CA GLN A 32 1.12 -3.91 21.39
C GLN A 32 2.51 -3.28 21.53
N TYR A 33 3.22 -3.03 20.43
CA TYR A 33 4.55 -2.40 20.42
C TYR A 33 4.54 -0.95 19.94
N ASP A 34 3.37 -0.38 19.61
CA ASP A 34 3.22 0.99 19.12
C ASP A 34 2.20 1.76 19.94
N ALA A 35 2.69 2.40 21.00
CA ALA A 35 1.88 3.21 21.91
C ALA A 35 1.22 4.43 21.24
N THR A 36 1.70 4.84 20.06
CA THR A 36 1.24 6.04 19.34
C THR A 36 0.30 5.73 18.17
N THR A 37 0.06 4.45 17.90
CA THR A 37 -0.70 3.94 16.74
C THR A 37 -0.21 4.41 15.36
N ASN A 38 1.01 4.95 15.29
CA ASN A 38 1.63 5.42 14.05
C ASN A 38 1.83 4.30 13.03
N THR A 39 2.23 3.10 13.45
CA THR A 39 2.39 1.93 12.59
C THR A 39 1.06 1.52 11.99
N ALA A 40 -0.02 1.52 12.78
CA ALA A 40 -1.36 1.24 12.27
C ALA A 40 -1.82 2.28 11.24
N GLN A 41 -1.51 3.57 11.48
CA GLN A 41 -1.82 4.64 10.54
C GLN A 41 -1.04 4.51 9.24
N VAL A 42 0.27 4.20 9.30
CA VAL A 42 1.10 3.94 8.11
C VAL A 42 0.56 2.73 7.34
N ALA A 43 0.23 1.64 8.02
CA ALA A 43 -0.35 0.45 7.40
C ALA A 43 -1.68 0.75 6.69
N ALA A 44 -2.55 1.56 7.30
CA ALA A 44 -3.80 1.98 6.67
C ALA A 44 -3.57 2.80 5.38
N GLN A 45 -2.57 3.69 5.37
CA GLN A 45 -2.21 4.45 4.16
C GLN A 45 -1.64 3.55 3.06
N VAL A 46 -0.79 2.58 3.43
CA VAL A 46 -0.26 1.58 2.48
C VAL A 46 -1.39 0.75 1.87
N LEU A 47 -2.29 0.22 2.70
CA LEU A 47 -3.43 -0.59 2.24
C LEU A 47 -4.37 0.21 1.32
N PHE A 48 -4.55 1.51 1.59
CA PHE A 48 -5.33 2.37 0.71
C PHE A 48 -4.68 2.57 -0.67
N GLU A 49 -3.36 2.73 -0.71
CA GLU A 49 -2.62 2.85 -1.98
C GLU A 49 -2.67 1.53 -2.77
N GLU A 50 -2.51 0.39 -2.09
CA GLU A 50 -2.67 -0.94 -2.69
C GLU A 50 -4.08 -1.15 -3.26
N LEU A 51 -5.12 -0.76 -2.53
CA LEU A 51 -6.51 -0.79 -3.02
C LEU A 51 -6.66 0.03 -4.32
N CYS A 52 -6.07 1.24 -4.37
CA CYS A 52 -6.11 2.07 -5.57
C CYS A 52 -5.45 1.36 -6.77
N LEU A 53 -4.31 0.70 -6.56
CA LEU A 53 -3.60 -0.05 -7.59
C LEU A 53 -4.39 -1.27 -8.07
N VAL A 54 -5.01 -2.01 -7.15
CA VAL A 54 -5.88 -3.16 -7.49
C VAL A 54 -7.08 -2.70 -8.30
N VAL A 55 -7.75 -1.62 -7.92
CA VAL A 55 -8.90 -1.07 -8.66
C VAL A 55 -8.49 -0.59 -10.05
N ASP A 56 -7.34 0.06 -10.17
CA ASP A 56 -6.78 0.52 -11.45
C ASP A 56 -6.46 -0.66 -12.39
N ALA A 57 -5.92 -1.77 -11.85
CA ALA A 57 -5.72 -3.01 -12.60
C ALA A 57 -7.04 -3.69 -12.99
N MET A 58 -8.03 -3.74 -12.09
CA MET A 58 -9.37 -4.27 -12.38
C MET A 58 -10.03 -3.55 -13.55
N LYS A 59 -10.01 -2.21 -13.56
CA LYS A 59 -10.57 -1.42 -14.67
C LYS A 59 -9.91 -1.74 -15.99
N ARG A 60 -8.57 -1.90 -16.02
CA ARG A 60 -7.85 -2.30 -17.24
C ARG A 60 -8.25 -3.69 -17.73
N ARG A 61 -8.39 -4.67 -16.83
CA ARG A 61 -8.85 -6.01 -17.18
C ARG A 61 -10.27 -6.00 -17.77
N ASN A 62 -11.13 -5.10 -17.29
CA ASN A 62 -12.49 -4.93 -17.77
C ASN A 62 -12.59 -4.08 -19.05
N GLY A 63 -11.49 -3.47 -19.52
CA GLY A 63 -11.49 -2.55 -20.66
C GLY A 63 -12.13 -1.18 -20.39
N GLU A 64 -12.17 -0.76 -19.12
CA GLU A 64 -12.78 0.49 -18.64
C GLU A 64 -11.77 1.64 -18.42
N ALA A 65 -10.50 1.41 -18.75
CA ALA A 65 -9.37 2.28 -18.43
C ALA A 65 -8.93 3.17 -19.60
#